data_AF-A0A926AFN3-F1
#
_entry.id   AF-A0A926AFN3-F1
#
_cell.length_a   1.000
_cell.length_b   1.000
_cell.length_c   1.000
_cell.angle_alpha   90.00
_cell.angle_beta   90.00
_cell.angle_gamma   90.00
#
_symmetry.space_group_name_H-M   'P 1'
#
loop_
_entity.id
_entity.type
_entity.pdbx_description
1 polymer ?
#
loop_
_entity_poly.entity_id
_entity_poly.type
_entity_poly.pdbx_seq_one_letter_code
_entity_poly.pdbx_strand_id
1 'polypeptide(L)'
;MVGKHTIRNASYAAIVLVILTLTGIFDSFSERYVLAEALSLSTVLLIGSLVAVGFMSAHPERAHGTGAIFTASLIGTVIVGIGLSLTVLTASLVDLRFVFQNISTLSPSPLTFEQPNPVIGVLLLMSASVVCGV
;
A
#
# COMPACT_ATOMS: atom_id res chain seq x y z
N MET A 1 18.12 16.79 1.80
CA MET A 1 17.52 16.65 3.15
C MET A 1 16.04 16.40 2.93
N VAL A 2 15.48 15.35 3.52
CA VAL A 2 14.06 15.00 3.31
C VAL A 2 13.20 16.05 4.01
N GLY A 3 12.37 16.78 3.26
CA GLY A 3 11.51 17.81 3.81
C GLY A 3 10.48 17.24 4.78
N LYS A 4 10.17 18.00 5.84
CA LYS A 4 9.07 17.69 6.79
C LYS A 4 7.72 17.48 6.09
N HIS A 5 7.56 18.09 4.90
CA HIS A 5 6.38 17.94 4.05
C HIS A 5 6.27 16.55 3.41
N THR A 6 7.40 15.92 3.07
CA THR A 6 7.44 14.57 2.46
C THR A 6 6.92 13.52 3.44
N ILE A 7 7.41 13.55 4.68
CA ILE A 7 6.98 12.62 5.74
C ILE A 7 5.50 12.82 6.04
N ARG A 8 5.05 14.06 6.17
CA ARG A 8 3.65 14.38 6.47
C ARG A 8 2.70 13.94 5.35
N ASN A 9 3.07 14.16 4.08
CA ASN A 9 2.24 13.76 2.95
C ASN A 9 2.19 12.24 2.81
N ALA A 10 3.33 11.56 2.97
CA ALA A 10 3.40 10.11 2.96
C ALA A 10 2.57 9.50 4.10
N SER A 11 2.60 10.08 5.29
CA SER A 11 1.81 9.58 6.43
C SER A 11 0.32 9.78 6.20
N TYR A 12 -0.12 10.91 5.62
CA TYR A 12 -1.54 11.07 5.26
C TYR A 12 -1.97 10.06 4.20
N ALA A 13 -1.16 9.83 3.18
CA ALA A 13 -1.47 8.83 2.16
C ALA A 13 -1.50 7.41 2.73
N ALA A 14 -0.59 7.09 3.65
CA ALA A 14 -0.60 5.82 4.38
C ALA A 14 -1.89 5.63 5.17
N ILE A 15 -2.32 6.65 5.93
CA ILE A 15 -3.58 6.60 6.70
C ILE A 15 -4.77 6.40 5.76
N VAL A 16 -4.84 7.14 4.66
CA VAL A 16 -5.93 6.99 3.67
C VAL A 16 -5.95 5.58 3.09
N LEU A 17 -4.80 5.04 2.69
CA LEU A 17 -4.71 3.68 2.14
C LEU A 17 -5.05 2.61 3.16
N VAL A 18 -4.63 2.77 4.41
CA VAL A 18 -5.02 1.87 5.51
C VAL A 18 -6.52 1.90 5.72
N ILE A 19 -7.15 3.07 5.76
CA ILE A 19 -8.61 3.19 5.90
C ILE A 19 -9.31 2.52 4.72
N LEU A 20 -8.89 2.81 3.48
CA LEU A 20 -9.43 2.16 2.26
C LEU A 20 -9.27 0.63 2.30
N THR A 21 -8.16 0.16 2.85
CA THR A 21 -7.91 -1.26 3.03
C THR A 21 -8.88 -1.87 4.03
N LEU A 22 -9.07 -1.20 5.17
CA LEU A 22 -10.00 -1.63 6.21
C LEU A 22 -11.47 -1.55 5.76
N THR A 23 -11.82 -0.69 4.81
CA THR A 23 -13.19 -0.69 4.24
C THR A 23 -13.43 -1.83 3.25
N GLY A 24 -12.43 -2.66 2.93
CA GLY A 24 -12.57 -3.78 2.00
C GLY A 24 -12.66 -3.36 0.54
N ILE A 25 -12.20 -2.15 0.18
CA ILE A 25 -12.28 -1.68 -1.20
C ILE A 25 -11.47 -2.57 -2.15
N PHE A 26 -10.29 -3.01 -1.71
CA PHE A 26 -9.44 -3.89 -2.51
C PHE A 26 -10.06 -5.28 -2.68
N ASP A 27 -10.79 -5.76 -1.68
CA ASP A 27 -11.48 -7.04 -1.75
C ASP A 27 -12.64 -7.00 -2.75
N SER A 28 -13.40 -5.89 -2.75
CA SER A 28 -14.50 -5.64 -3.70
C SER A 28 -14.04 -5.61 -5.17
N PHE A 29 -12.75 -5.34 -5.41
CA PHE A 29 -12.15 -5.31 -6.75
C PHE A 29 -11.29 -6.54 -7.05
N SER A 30 -11.17 -7.49 -6.13
CA SER A 30 -10.37 -8.71 -6.32
C SER A 30 -10.95 -9.63 -7.40
N GLU A 31 -12.27 -9.74 -7.47
CA GLU A 31 -12.99 -10.56 -8.46
C GLU A 31 -12.98 -9.97 -9.88
N ARG A 32 -12.50 -8.73 -10.04
CA ARG A 32 -12.43 -8.05 -11.34
C ARG A 32 -11.03 -8.17 -11.91
N TYR A 33 -10.87 -8.93 -12.98
CA TYR A 33 -9.59 -9.08 -13.67
C TYR A 33 -9.40 -8.03 -14.78
N VAL A 34 -8.22 -7.43 -14.85
CA VAL A 34 -7.82 -6.48 -15.90
C VAL A 34 -7.09 -7.21 -17.03
N LEU A 35 -6.22 -8.15 -16.68
CA LEU A 35 -5.77 -9.22 -17.59
C LEU A 35 -6.35 -10.53 -17.08
N ALA A 36 -7.00 -11.28 -17.98
CA ALA A 36 -7.61 -12.57 -17.66
C ALA A 36 -6.62 -13.46 -16.89
N GLU A 37 -6.99 -13.79 -15.64
CA GLU A 37 -6.29 -14.71 -14.72
C GLU A 37 -4.87 -14.32 -14.31
N ALA A 38 -4.34 -13.17 -14.78
CA ALA A 38 -2.97 -12.74 -14.48
C ALA A 38 -2.90 -11.51 -13.57
N LEU A 39 -3.91 -10.61 -13.65
CA LEU A 39 -3.80 -9.31 -12.99
C LEU A 39 -5.18 -8.79 -12.55
N SER A 40 -5.44 -8.85 -11.24
CA SER A 40 -6.66 -8.35 -10.61
C SER A 40 -6.65 -6.82 -10.50
N LEU A 41 -7.84 -6.21 -10.57
CA LEU A 41 -8.01 -4.76 -10.47
C LEU A 41 -7.57 -4.24 -9.10
N SER A 42 -7.73 -5.05 -8.05
CA SER A 42 -7.20 -4.76 -6.72
C SER A 42 -5.68 -4.61 -6.73
N THR A 43 -4.96 -5.48 -7.43
CA THR A 43 -3.50 -5.41 -7.61
C THR A 43 -3.09 -4.17 -8.41
N VAL A 44 -3.83 -3.83 -9.47
CA VAL A 44 -3.60 -2.59 -10.23
C VAL A 44 -3.80 -1.36 -9.36
N LEU A 45 -4.86 -1.33 -8.56
CA LEU A 45 -5.14 -0.23 -7.65
C LEU A 45 -4.08 -0.12 -6.56
N LEU A 46 -3.61 -1.25 -6.02
CA LEU A 46 -2.53 -1.28 -5.03
C LEU A 46 -1.25 -0.68 -5.63
N ILE A 47 -0.79 -1.21 -6.76
CA ILE A 47 0.43 -0.73 -7.44
C ILE A 47 0.27 0.74 -7.84
N GLY A 48 -0.87 1.11 -8.44
CA GLY A 48 -1.17 2.47 -8.83
C GLY A 48 -1.16 3.44 -7.65
N SER A 49 -1.66 3.02 -6.48
CA SER A 49 -1.62 3.82 -5.26
C SER A 49 -0.19 3.99 -4.72
N LEU A 50 0.64 2.94 -4.75
CA LEU A 50 2.04 3.02 -4.34
C LEU A 50 2.84 3.97 -5.25
N VAL A 51 2.63 3.88 -6.57
CA VAL A 51 3.25 4.78 -7.55
C VAL A 51 2.77 6.22 -7.35
N ALA A 52 1.47 6.43 -7.11
CA ALA A 52 0.92 7.75 -6.85
C ALA A 52 1.53 8.38 -5.58
N VAL A 53 1.69 7.59 -4.52
CA VAL A 53 2.37 8.02 -3.28
C VAL A 53 3.81 8.40 -3.57
N GLY A 54 4.58 7.53 -4.24
CA GLY A 54 5.98 7.79 -4.56
C GLY A 54 6.14 9.09 -5.34
N PHE A 55 5.29 9.30 -6.35
CA PHE A 55 5.26 10.53 -7.14
C PHE A 55 4.87 11.77 -6.30
N MET A 56 3.85 11.68 -5.46
CA MET A 56 3.42 12.79 -4.59
C MET A 56 4.48 13.16 -3.55
N SER A 57 5.18 12.17 -2.99
CA SER A 57 6.28 12.36 -2.05
C SER A 57 7.52 12.95 -2.72
N ALA A 58 7.77 12.63 -3.99
CA ALA A 58 8.92 13.12 -4.74
C ALA A 58 8.72 14.51 -5.37
N HIS A 59 7.47 14.89 -5.68
CA HIS A 59 7.12 16.17 -6.31
C HIS A 59 7.71 17.43 -5.63
N PRO A 60 7.59 17.61 -4.30
CA PRO A 60 8.11 18.81 -3.63
C PRO A 60 9.65 18.90 -3.64
N GLU A 61 10.34 17.79 -3.84
CA GLU A 61 11.81 17.71 -3.79
C GLU A 61 12.48 17.89 -5.16
N ARG A 62 11.70 18.16 -6.22
CA ARG A 62 12.23 18.43 -7.57
C ARG A 62 13.22 19.59 -7.62
N ALA A 63 13.10 20.54 -6.71
CA ALA A 63 14.00 21.70 -6.61
C ALA A 63 15.40 21.36 -6.08
N HIS A 64 15.58 20.23 -5.40
CA HIS A 64 16.82 19.85 -4.70
C HIS A 64 17.67 18.81 -5.45
N GLY A 65 17.34 18.52 -6.72
CA GLY A 65 18.08 17.60 -7.59
C GLY A 65 17.59 16.15 -7.56
N THR A 66 18.06 15.34 -8.51
CA THR A 66 17.58 13.96 -8.74
C THR A 66 17.75 13.04 -7.54
N GLY A 67 18.84 13.16 -6.77
CA GLY A 67 19.05 12.34 -5.57
C GLY A 67 18.03 12.58 -4.45
N ALA A 68 17.53 13.81 -4.32
CA ALA A 68 16.48 14.14 -3.33
C ALA A 68 15.12 13.55 -3.73
N ILE A 69 14.83 13.50 -5.04
CA ILE A 69 13.62 12.88 -5.59
C ILE A 69 13.57 11.38 -5.27
N PHE A 70 14.67 10.65 -5.53
CA PHE A 70 14.74 9.20 -5.24
C PHE A 70 14.56 8.90 -3.76
N THR A 71 15.28 9.61 -2.89
CA THR A 71 15.20 9.37 -1.44
C THR A 71 13.82 9.72 -0.88
N ALA A 72 13.17 10.78 -1.37
CA ALA A 72 11.84 11.17 -0.94
C ALA A 72 10.74 10.20 -1.42
N SER A 73 10.84 9.73 -2.66
CA SER A 73 9.94 8.71 -3.22
C SER A 73 10.02 7.41 -2.42
N LEU A 74 11.24 6.91 -2.21
CA LEU A 74 11.49 5.66 -1.49
C LEU A 74 11.02 5.72 -0.04
N ILE A 75 11.27 6.82 0.68
CA ILE A 75 10.77 6.98 2.05
C ILE A 75 9.24 7.03 2.06
N GLY A 76 8.62 7.72 1.08
CA GLY A 76 7.17 7.83 0.98
C GLY A 76 6.48 6.48 0.79
N THR A 77 6.95 5.69 -0.18
CA THR A 77 6.38 4.36 -0.46
C THR A 77 6.66 3.37 0.65
N VAL A 78 7.84 3.42 1.29
CA VAL A 78 8.16 2.56 2.44
C VAL A 78 7.24 2.84 3.63
N ILE A 79 6.94 4.11 3.94
CA ILE A 79 6.00 4.46 5.02
C ILE A 79 4.61 3.86 4.75
N VAL A 80 4.13 3.98 3.52
CA VAL A 80 2.84 3.39 3.13
C VAL A 80 2.88 1.87 3.21
N GLY A 81 3.93 1.26 2.68
CA GLY A 81 4.13 -0.17 2.75
C GLY A 81 4.07 -0.67 4.20
N ILE A 82 4.79 -0.02 5.12
CA ILE A 82 4.79 -0.38 6.55
C ILE A 82 3.36 -0.31 7.12
N GLY A 83 2.62 0.75 6.80
CA GLY A 83 1.22 0.90 7.25
C GLY A 83 0.31 -0.21 6.75
N LEU A 84 0.42 -0.59 5.47
CA LEU A 84 -0.33 -1.68 4.88
C LEU A 84 0.07 -3.04 5.46
N SER A 85 1.38 -3.30 5.62
CA SER A 85 1.87 -4.53 6.24
C SER A 85 1.41 -4.69 7.68
N LEU A 86 1.42 -3.62 8.48
CA LEU A 86 0.87 -3.64 9.83
C LEU A 86 -0.64 -3.93 9.81
N THR A 87 -1.36 -3.41 8.82
CA THR A 87 -2.80 -3.67 8.65
C THR A 87 -3.05 -5.14 8.33
N VAL A 88 -2.28 -5.74 7.42
CA VAL A 88 -2.36 -7.17 7.09
C VAL A 88 -2.03 -8.04 8.31
N LEU A 89 -0.97 -7.71 9.04
CA LEU A 89 -0.61 -8.44 10.27
C LEU A 89 -1.71 -8.33 11.33
N THR A 90 -2.26 -7.14 11.54
CA THR A 90 -3.35 -6.92 12.50
C THR A 90 -4.60 -7.70 12.10
N ALA A 91 -4.97 -7.68 10.82
CA ALA A 91 -6.09 -8.46 10.29
C ALA A 91 -5.88 -9.97 10.42
N SER A 92 -4.62 -10.45 10.38
CA SER A 92 -4.30 -11.87 10.58
C SER A 92 -4.31 -12.31 12.04
N LEU A 93 -4.07 -11.38 12.98
CA LEU A 93 -3.96 -11.67 14.41
C LEU A 93 -5.24 -11.36 15.19
N VAL A 94 -6.05 -10.42 14.71
CA VAL A 94 -7.25 -9.91 15.39
C VAL A 94 -8.44 -10.01 14.45
N ASP A 95 -9.55 -10.58 14.93
CA ASP A 95 -10.80 -10.57 14.17
C ASP A 95 -11.40 -9.16 14.16
N LEU A 96 -11.20 -8.46 13.04
CA LEU A 96 -11.66 -7.08 12.83
C LEU A 96 -13.19 -6.97 12.76
N ARG A 97 -13.93 -8.08 12.73
CA ARG A 97 -15.40 -8.11 12.79
C ARG A 97 -15.96 -7.43 14.04
N PHE A 98 -15.18 -7.39 15.12
CA PHE A 98 -15.58 -6.69 16.34
C PHE A 98 -15.73 -5.17 16.13
N VAL A 99 -14.86 -4.58 15.30
CA VAL A 99 -14.85 -3.13 15.03
C VAL A 99 -15.69 -2.80 13.80
N PHE A 100 -15.72 -3.70 12.83
CA PHE A 100 -16.45 -3.52 11.58
C PHE A 100 -17.36 -4.72 11.32
N GLN A 101 -18.58 -4.64 11.85
CA GLN A 101 -19.57 -5.72 11.79
C GLN A 101 -20.00 -6.13 10.36
N ASN A 102 -19.70 -5.30 9.36
CA ASN A 102 -20.19 -5.49 7.99
C ASN A 102 -19.09 -5.74 6.96
N ILE A 103 -17.87 -6.06 7.38
CA ILE A 103 -16.86 -6.54 6.45
C ILE A 103 -16.95 -8.06 6.42
N SER A 104 -17.27 -8.60 5.23
CA SER A 104 -16.80 -9.92 4.82
C SER A 104 -15.35 -10.06 5.29
N THR A 105 -14.99 -11.19 5.94
CA THR A 105 -13.63 -11.46 6.43
C THR A 105 -12.61 -10.77 5.53
N LEU A 106 -11.88 -9.76 6.03
CA LEU A 106 -10.85 -9.09 5.24
C LEU A 106 -9.99 -10.19 4.66
N SER A 107 -10.16 -10.46 3.37
CA SER A 107 -9.34 -11.47 2.72
C SER A 107 -7.98 -10.81 2.60
N PRO A 108 -6.93 -11.32 3.29
CA PRO A 108 -5.60 -10.75 3.12
C PRO A 108 -5.13 -10.85 1.66
N SER A 109 -5.78 -11.68 0.83
CA SER A 109 -5.45 -11.95 -0.57
C SER A 109 -5.02 -10.73 -1.39
N PRO A 110 -5.78 -9.64 -1.53
CA PRO A 110 -5.38 -8.57 -2.45
C PRO A 110 -4.10 -7.85 -2.02
N LEU A 111 -3.86 -7.76 -0.71
CA LEU A 111 -2.68 -7.10 -0.14
C LEU A 111 -1.48 -8.06 -0.06
N THR A 112 -1.74 -9.37 0.00
CA THR A 112 -0.70 -10.40 0.02
C THR A 112 -0.42 -10.96 -1.37
N PHE A 113 -0.93 -10.36 -2.45
CA PHE A 113 -0.83 -10.90 -3.82
C PHE A 113 -1.33 -12.36 -3.92
N GLU A 114 -2.46 -12.59 -3.27
CA GLU A 114 -3.19 -13.87 -3.18
C GLU A 114 -2.33 -14.99 -2.57
N GLN A 115 -1.25 -14.62 -1.86
CA GLN A 115 -0.38 -15.60 -1.23
C GLN A 115 -1.05 -16.22 0.00
N PRO A 116 -0.99 -17.57 0.14
CA PRO A 116 -1.58 -18.27 1.27
C PRO A 116 -0.85 -18.00 2.58
N ASN A 117 0.42 -17.62 2.52
CA ASN A 117 1.22 -17.28 3.69
C ASN A 117 1.29 -15.75 3.88
N PRO A 118 0.76 -15.19 4.98
CA PRO A 118 0.76 -13.75 5.22
C PRO A 118 2.17 -13.16 5.32
N VAL A 119 3.16 -13.94 5.77
CA VAL A 119 4.57 -13.49 5.84
C VAL A 119 5.13 -13.25 4.44
N ILE A 120 4.86 -14.16 3.50
CA ILE A 120 5.29 -14.02 2.10
C ILE A 120 4.58 -12.82 1.46
N GLY A 121 3.29 -12.66 1.72
CA GLY A 121 2.52 -11.51 1.25
C GLY A 121 3.06 -10.17 1.73
N VAL A 122 3.40 -10.06 3.02
CA VAL A 122 4.03 -8.87 3.60
C VAL A 122 5.40 -8.60 2.97
N LEU A 123 6.22 -9.63 2.75
CA LEU A 123 7.50 -9.47 2.08
C LEU A 123 7.35 -8.98 0.64
N LEU A 124 6.37 -9.52 -0.11
CA LEU A 124 6.06 -9.06 -1.45
C LEU A 124 5.59 -7.60 -1.42
N LEU A 125 4.70 -7.23 -0.50
CA LEU A 125 4.21 -5.87 -0.38
C LEU A 125 5.32 -4.87 -0.01
N MET A 126 6.24 -5.26 0.87
CA MET A 126 7.46 -4.49 1.16
C MET A 126 8.32 -4.33 -0.09
N SER A 127 8.57 -5.42 -0.81
CA SER A 127 9.40 -5.39 -2.03
C SER A 127 8.76 -4.53 -3.12
N ALA A 128 7.44 -4.63 -3.31
CA ALA A 128 6.68 -3.81 -4.26
C ALA A 128 6.72 -2.33 -3.86
N SER A 129 6.64 -2.03 -2.56
CA SER A 129 6.75 -0.65 -2.06
C SER A 129 8.13 -0.05 -2.35
N VAL A 130 9.20 -0.82 -2.19
CA VAL A 130 10.56 -0.40 -2.52
C VAL A 130 10.70 -0.20 -4.03
N VAL A 131 10.25 -1.17 -4.85
CA VAL A 131 10.36 -1.10 -6.32
C VAL A 131 9.54 0.05 -6.88
N CYS A 132 8.34 0.32 -6.37
CA CYS A 132 7.51 1.46 -6.81
C CYS A 132 8.06 2.81 -6.32
N GLY A 133 8.95 2.81 -5.32
CA GLY A 133 9.58 4.00 -4.78
C GLY A 133 10.83 4.44 -5.51
N VAL A 134 11.42 3.58 -6.35
CA VAL A 134 12.61 3.85 -7.17
C VAL A 134 12.19 4.28 -8.56
#